data_AF-A0A4Q7FT34-F1
#
_entry.id   AF-A0A4Q7FT34-F1
#
_cell.length_a   1.000
_cell.length_b   1.000
_cell.length_c   1.000
_cell.angle_alpha   90.00
_cell.angle_beta   90.00
_cell.angle_gamma   90.00
#
_symmetry.space_group_name_H-M   'P 1'
#
loop_
_entity.id
_entity.type
_entity.pdbx_description
1 polymer ?
#
loop_
_entity_poly.entity_id
_entity_poly.type
_entity_poly.pdbx_seq_one_letter_code
_entity_poly.pdbx_strand_id
1 'polypeptide(L)' 'MPSVQRHAITILNEYGEAQSELIGIAVVLTNGKAGTVENVWLDELHGLRISIKGHDGKWPVSTIKFPED' A
#
# COMPACT_ATOMS: atom_id res chain seq x y z
N MET A 1 2.54 16.03 24.47
CA MET A 1 2.07 16.18 23.07
C MET A 1 0.55 16.30 23.08
N PRO A 2 -0.04 17.28 22.37
CA PRO A 2 -1.48 17.35 22.12
C PRO A 2 -2.00 16.06 21.47
N SER A 3 -3.26 15.71 21.73
CA SER A 3 -3.87 14.48 21.20
C SER A 3 -3.82 14.40 19.67
N VAL A 4 -4.07 15.52 18.98
CA VAL A 4 -4.01 15.64 17.52
C VAL A 4 -2.59 15.33 17.00
N GLN A 5 -1.57 15.83 17.68
CA GLN A 5 -0.17 15.57 17.28
C GLN A 5 0.17 14.09 17.41
N ARG A 6 -0.27 13.44 18.50
CA ARG A 6 -0.05 12.00 18.68
C ARG A 6 -0.73 11.19 17.57
N HIS A 7 -1.96 11.54 17.22
CA HIS A 7 -2.71 10.86 16.16
C HIS A 7 -2.05 11.00 14.78
N ALA A 8 -1.60 12.22 14.43
CA ALA A 8 -0.89 12.46 13.18
C ALA A 8 0.42 11.65 13.08
N ILE A 9 1.17 11.54 14.18
CA ILE A 9 2.39 10.71 14.23
C ILE A 9 2.05 9.24 14.07
N THR A 10 1.00 8.74 14.73
CA THR A 10 0.56 7.35 14.57
C THR A 10 0.24 7.04 13.10
N ILE A 11 -0.54 7.88 12.42
CA ILE A 11 -0.86 7.68 10.99
C ILE A 11 0.42 7.61 10.14
N LEU A 12 1.37 8.50 10.39
CA LEU A 12 2.62 8.54 9.62
C LEU A 12 3.48 7.29 9.87
N ASN A 13 3.52 6.79 11.10
CA ASN A 13 4.23 5.57 11.43
C ASN A 13 3.58 4.35 10.77
N GLU A 14 2.26 4.17 10.90
CA GLU A 14 1.52 3.07 10.25
C GLU A 14 1.68 3.11 8.72
N TYR A 15 1.71 4.31 8.13
CA TYR A 15 2.00 4.48 6.71
C TYR A 15 3.42 4.03 6.34
N GLY A 16 4.42 4.37 7.15
CA GLY A 16 5.81 3.93 6.95
C GLY A 16 5.97 2.40 7.06
N GLU A 17 5.29 1.78 8.03
CA GLU A 17 5.27 0.32 8.16
C GLU A 17 4.63 -0.34 6.94
N ALA A 18 3.48 0.17 6.48
CA ALA A 18 2.83 -0.33 5.27
C ALA A 18 3.71 -0.17 4.01
N GLN A 19 4.48 0.92 3.91
CA GLN A 19 5.47 1.09 2.84
C GLN A 19 6.56 0.02 2.89
N SER A 20 7.08 -0.27 4.09
CA SER A 20 8.12 -1.29 4.31
C SER A 20 7.63 -2.70 3.97
N GLU A 21 6.38 -3.02 4.33
CA GLU A 21 5.78 -4.33 4.08
C GLU A 21 5.43 -4.54 2.61
N LEU A 22 4.92 -3.51 1.93
CA LEU A 22 4.35 -3.66 0.59
C LEU A 22 5.35 -3.38 -0.52
N ILE A 23 6.26 -2.42 -0.39
CA ILE A 23 7.16 -2.05 -1.49
C ILE A 23 8.14 -3.20 -1.75
N GLY A 24 8.25 -3.60 -3.02
CA GLY A 24 9.14 -4.70 -3.42
C GLY A 24 8.51 -6.09 -3.39
N ILE A 25 7.31 -6.26 -2.84
CA ILE A 25 6.62 -7.56 -2.91
C ILE A 25 6.17 -7.84 -4.35
N ALA A 26 6.21 -9.12 -4.71
CA ALA A 26 5.63 -9.59 -5.96
C ALA A 26 4.11 -9.75 -5.81
N VAL A 27 3.36 -9.26 -6.79
CA VAL A 27 1.91 -9.41 -6.88
C VAL A 27 1.53 -10.02 -8.22
N VAL A 28 0.50 -10.88 -8.20
CA VAL A 28 -0.07 -11.46 -9.42
C VAL A 28 -1.38 -10.75 -9.73
N LEU A 29 -1.46 -10.22 -10.94
CA LEU A 29 -2.65 -9.54 -11.45
C LEU A 29 -3.67 -10.55 -11.99
N THR A 30 -4.92 -10.13 -12.09
CA THR A 30 -6.03 -10.93 -12.62
C THR A 30 -5.86 -11.35 -14.08
N ASN A 31 -5.02 -10.63 -14.84
CA ASN A 31 -4.64 -11.00 -16.21
C ASN A 31 -3.49 -12.02 -16.28
N GLY A 32 -3.08 -12.59 -15.14
CA GLY A 32 -2.00 -13.58 -15.03
C GLY A 32 -0.59 -13.00 -15.08
N LYS A 33 -0.43 -11.67 -15.19
CA LYS A 33 0.89 -11.02 -15.16
C LYS A 33 1.36 -10.84 -13.72
N ALA A 34 2.64 -11.09 -13.47
CA ALA A 34 3.28 -10.72 -12.23
C ALA A 34 3.89 -9.33 -12.35
N GLY A 35 3.84 -8.56 -11.27
CA GLY A 35 4.52 -7.29 -11.14
C GLY A 35 5.04 -7.10 -9.72
N THR A 36 5.76 -6.01 -9.49
CA THR A 36 6.29 -5.67 -8.17
C THR A 36 5.67 -4.38 -7.71
N VAL A 37 5.23 -4.31 -6.45
CA VAL A 37 4.73 -3.06 -5.89
C VAL A 37 5.88 -2.04 -5.87
N GLU A 38 5.67 -0.90 -6.52
CA GLU A 38 6.71 0.11 -6.70
C GLU A 38 6.56 1.27 -5.71
N ASN A 39 5.32 1.68 -5.43
CA ASN A 39 5.02 2.78 -4.55
C ASN A 39 3.71 2.53 -3.80
N VAL A 40 3.58 3.16 -2.63
CA VAL A 40 2.37 3.21 -1.80
C VAL A 40 2.06 4.69 -1.51
N TRP A 41 0.79 5.06 -1.46
CA TRP A 41 0.32 6.41 -1.14
C TRP A 41 -0.89 6.39 -0.23
N LEU A 42 -1.03 7.43 0.59
CA LEU A 42 -2.28 7.75 1.28
C LEU A 42 -3.30 8.34 0.29
N ASP A 43 -4.55 7.92 0.42
CA ASP A 43 -5.70 8.39 -0.37
C ASP A 43 -6.88 8.64 0.57
N GLU A 44 -7.61 9.73 0.36
CA GLU A 44 -8.71 10.13 1.25
C GLU A 44 -9.92 9.17 1.16
N LEU A 45 -10.08 8.47 0.04
CA LEU A 45 -11.23 7.57 -0.20
C LEU A 45 -10.92 6.11 0.15
N HIS A 46 -9.72 5.62 -0.18
CA HIS A 46 -9.37 4.21 -0.05
C HIS A 46 -8.32 3.94 1.04
N GLY A 47 -7.84 4.98 1.73
CA GLY A 47 -6.81 4.90 2.76
C GLY A 47 -5.42 4.73 2.16
N LEU A 48 -5.16 3.58 1.52
CA LEU A 48 -3.88 3.26 0.88
C LEU A 48 -4.05 2.80 -0.56
N ARG A 49 -3.20 3.31 -1.46
CA ARG A 49 -3.10 2.87 -2.85
C ARG A 49 -1.69 2.43 -3.18
N ILE A 50 -1.58 1.45 -4.06
CA ILE A 50 -0.31 0.94 -4.59
C ILE A 50 -0.19 1.19 -6.08
N SER A 51 1.05 1.30 -6.59
CA SER A 51 1.35 1.10 -8.01
C SER A 51 2.19 -0.14 -8.18
N ILE A 52 2.12 -0.71 -9.38
CA ILE A 52 2.83 -1.92 -9.73
C ILE A 52 3.74 -1.57 -10.89
N LYS A 53 5.03 -1.85 -10.74
CA LYS A 53 6.05 -1.52 -11.73
C LYS A 53 5.67 -2.06 -13.11
N GLY A 54 5.65 -1.20 -14.12
CA GLY A 54 5.30 -1.56 -15.49
C GLY A 54 3.80 -1.70 -15.76
N HIS A 55 2.94 -1.35 -14.79
CA HIS A 55 1.49 -1.34 -14.94
C HIS A 55 0.94 0.06 -14.69
N ASP A 56 0.09 0.53 -15.59
CA ASP A 56 -0.56 1.83 -15.45
C ASP A 56 -1.71 1.77 -14.45
N GLY A 57 -1.76 2.78 -13.57
CA GLY A 57 -2.80 2.93 -12.57
C GLY A 57 -2.31 2.82 -11.12
N LYS A 58 -3.24 3.12 -10.21
CA LYS A 58 -3.07 2.94 -8.77
C LYS A 58 -4.26 2.15 -8.25
N TRP A 59 -4.03 1.13 -7.42
CA TRP A 59 -5.08 0.27 -6.90
C TRP A 59 -5.17 0.36 -5.39
N PRO A 60 -6.37 0.27 -4.78
CA PRO A 60 -6.51 0.19 -3.34
C PRO A 60 -5.76 -1.02 -2.77
N VAL A 61 -5.14 -0.87 -1.60
CA VAL A 61 -4.47 -1.99 -0.92
C VAL A 61 -5.42 -3.16 -0.64
N SER A 62 -6.72 -2.87 -0.45
CA SER A 62 -7.78 -3.87 -0.22
C SER A 62 -7.99 -4.84 -1.39
N THR A 63 -7.37 -4.57 -2.54
CA THR A 63 -7.41 -5.47 -3.71
C THR A 63 -6.29 -6.52 -3.69
N ILE A 64 -5.28 -6.35 -2.83
CA ILE A 64 -4.19 -7.31 -2.66
C ILE A 64 -4.72 -8.49 -1.85
N LYS A 65 -4.51 -9.71 -2.37
CA LYS A 65 -4.74 -10.94 -1.62
C LYS A 65 -3.40 -11.48 -1.17
N PHE A 66 -3.26 -11.67 0.13
CA PHE A 66 -2.12 -12.36 0.71
C PHE A 66 -2.38 -13.86 0.67
N PRO A 67 -1.34 -14.69 0.46
CA PRO A 67 -1.47 -16.13 0.66
C PRO A 67 -1.89 -16.39 2.11
N GLU A 68 -2.82 -17.32 2.31
CA GLU A 68 -3.13 -17.86 3.64
C GLU A 68 -1.98 -18.80 4.04
N ASP A 69 -1.48 -18.70 5.27
CA ASP A 69 -0.49 -19.61 5.86
C ASP A 69 -1.03 -21.05 6.02
#